data_AF-A0AAV8Y7H4-F1
#
_entry.id   AF-A0AAV8Y7H4-F1
#
_cell.length_a   1.000
_cell.length_b   1.000
_cell.length_c   1.000
_cell.angle_alpha   90.00
_cell.angle_beta   90.00
_cell.angle_gamma   90.00
#
_symmetry.space_group_name_H-M   'P 1'
#
loop_
_entity.id
_entity.type
_entity.pdbx_description
1 polymer ?
#
loop_
_entity_poly.entity_id
_entity_poly.type
_entity_poly.pdbx_seq_one_letter_code
_entity_poly.pdbx_strand_id
1 'polypeptide(L)'
;MTSNDKHYICPLLKNPELYNPDTIDLCNNVKARNYWLPCLEQMVKKFVNKAGYLNPDDPNATEKAEICFQKFHSLIEQLMDDPTILKPLSMRDSFNSFEGKWLELTNGVLAGNVFDWGAKAVTDILERTHHFGLAEAMMTIQKRPWFHDDLDSWIKRLKKQPYRMCIIFVDNCGVDFILGILPMVREFLRQGTKVVLTANSTPSLNDVTYRELNLYCYKAALYCPVLKESLAQGQLITVENGQRGPCLDLSHLSPKLCDVMKCADLVIIEGMGRAVHTNLYAKFAVDCLKLAVLKNEWLANSLGAEQFSVICDFESAT
;
A
#
# COMPACT_ATOMS: atom_id res chain seq x y z
N MET A 1 -2.44 -35.25 0.94
CA MET A 1 -3.50 -34.78 1.86
C MET A 1 -3.95 -33.43 1.34
N THR A 2 -5.12 -33.38 0.72
CA THR A 2 -5.70 -32.21 0.07
C THR A 2 -6.12 -31.19 1.13
N SER A 3 -5.37 -30.09 1.30
CA SER A 3 -5.94 -28.91 1.96
C SER A 3 -7.02 -28.37 1.02
N ASN A 4 -8.29 -28.55 1.41
CA ASN A 4 -9.38 -27.77 0.85
C ASN A 4 -9.15 -26.33 1.30
N ASP A 5 -8.28 -25.60 0.60
CA ASP A 5 -8.19 -24.14 0.73
C ASP A 5 -9.51 -23.59 0.20
N LYS A 6 -10.53 -23.54 1.06
CA LYS A 6 -11.79 -22.86 0.77
C LYS A 6 -11.47 -21.38 0.68
N HIS A 7 -11.45 -20.87 -0.54
CA HIS A 7 -11.27 -19.47 -0.83
C HIS A 7 -12.62 -18.75 -0.76
N TYR A 8 -12.63 -17.56 -0.17
CA TYR A 8 -13.84 -16.78 0.04
C TYR A 8 -13.80 -15.53 -0.82
N ILE A 9 -14.87 -15.33 -1.57
CA ILE A 9 -15.02 -14.13 -2.39
C ILE A 9 -15.32 -12.91 -1.51
N CYS A 10 -14.74 -11.77 -1.90
CA CYS A 10 -14.94 -10.49 -1.24
C CYS A 10 -16.43 -10.10 -1.26
N PRO A 11 -17.06 -9.90 -0.08
CA PRO A 11 -18.49 -9.59 -0.01
C PRO A 11 -18.81 -8.15 -0.46
N LEU A 12 -17.79 -7.32 -0.69
CA LEU A 12 -17.94 -5.94 -1.11
C LEU A 12 -17.94 -5.76 -2.63
N LEU A 13 -17.61 -6.81 -3.41
CA LEU A 13 -17.65 -6.75 -4.86
C LEU A 13 -19.08 -6.53 -5.35
N LYS A 14 -19.27 -5.58 -6.27
CA LYS A 14 -20.59 -5.25 -6.81
C LYS A 14 -21.18 -6.40 -7.63
N ASN A 15 -20.35 -7.03 -8.47
CA ASN A 15 -20.72 -8.18 -9.31
C ASN A 15 -19.65 -9.28 -9.16
N PRO A 16 -19.71 -10.09 -8.10
CA PRO A 16 -18.69 -11.12 -7.82
C PRO A 16 -18.51 -12.12 -8.98
N GLU A 17 -19.59 -12.48 -9.68
CA GLU A 17 -19.58 -13.41 -10.82
C GLU A 17 -18.85 -12.87 -12.07
N LEU A 18 -18.72 -11.54 -12.18
CA LEU A 18 -18.06 -10.85 -13.29
C LEU A 18 -16.68 -10.33 -12.89
N TYR A 19 -16.25 -10.61 -11.66
CA TYR A 19 -14.99 -10.10 -11.16
C TYR A 19 -13.82 -10.78 -11.87
N ASN A 20 -12.97 -9.95 -12.47
CA ASN A 20 -11.66 -10.34 -12.96
C ASN A 20 -10.62 -9.51 -12.20
N PRO A 21 -9.68 -10.14 -11.46
CA PRO A 21 -8.62 -9.41 -10.79
C PRO A 21 -7.71 -8.71 -11.80
N ASP A 22 -7.43 -9.31 -12.96
CA ASP A 22 -6.39 -8.85 -13.86
C ASP A 22 -6.80 -7.62 -14.68
N THR A 23 -6.00 -6.56 -14.59
CA THR A 23 -6.17 -5.37 -15.43
C THR A 23 -5.73 -5.61 -16.87
N ILE A 24 -4.73 -6.48 -17.07
CA ILE A 24 -4.21 -6.85 -18.39
C ILE A 24 -4.34 -8.35 -18.59
N ASP A 25 -5.13 -8.73 -19.60
CA ASP A 25 -5.26 -10.12 -20.04
C ASP A 25 -4.02 -10.54 -20.87
N LEU A 26 -3.06 -11.19 -20.21
CA LEU A 26 -1.88 -11.73 -20.88
C LEU A 26 -2.19 -12.88 -21.86
N CYS A 27 -3.32 -13.58 -21.69
CA CYS A 27 -3.72 -14.69 -22.56
C CYS A 27 -4.09 -14.21 -23.96
N ASN A 28 -4.66 -13.02 -24.08
CA ASN A 28 -5.06 -12.43 -25.36
C ASN A 28 -4.18 -11.25 -25.79
N ASN A 29 -3.39 -10.65 -24.90
CA ASN A 29 -2.49 -9.53 -25.22
C ASN A 29 -1.05 -10.00 -25.46
N VAL A 30 -0.72 -10.31 -26.71
CA VAL A 30 0.63 -10.77 -27.13
C VAL A 30 1.71 -9.74 -26.82
N LYS A 31 1.44 -8.43 -27.01
CA LYS A 31 2.41 -7.36 -26.72
C LYS A 31 2.75 -7.32 -25.24
N ALA A 32 1.73 -7.38 -24.38
CA ALA A 32 1.92 -7.43 -22.93
C ALA A 32 2.69 -8.68 -22.50
N ARG A 33 2.35 -9.85 -23.06
CA ARG A 33 3.02 -11.12 -22.75
C ARG A 33 4.51 -11.09 -23.09
N ASN A 34 4.86 -10.58 -24.27
CA ASN A 34 6.24 -10.46 -24.72
C ASN A 34 7.07 -9.49 -23.87
N TYR A 35 6.42 -8.54 -23.20
CA TYR A 35 7.08 -7.66 -22.24
C TYR A 35 7.18 -8.30 -20.85
N TRP A 36 6.08 -8.81 -20.31
CA TRP A 36 6.00 -9.27 -18.92
C TRP A 36 6.70 -10.60 -18.65
N LEU A 37 6.61 -11.59 -19.55
CA LEU A 37 7.24 -12.90 -19.29
C LEU A 37 8.77 -12.80 -19.13
N PRO A 38 9.51 -12.07 -19.99
CA PRO A 38 10.94 -11.83 -19.76
C PRO A 38 11.23 -11.02 -18.49
N CYS A 39 10.41 -10.01 -18.16
CA CYS A 39 10.57 -9.25 -16.92
C CYS A 39 10.41 -10.13 -15.68
N LEU A 40 9.41 -11.02 -15.66
CA LEU A 40 9.18 -11.99 -14.60
C LEU A 40 10.35 -12.98 -14.50
N GLU A 41 10.83 -13.49 -15.63
CA GLU A 41 12.00 -14.38 -15.65
C GLU A 41 13.25 -13.69 -15.08
N GLN A 42 13.51 -12.43 -15.47
CA GLN A 42 14.63 -11.64 -14.93
C GLN A 42 14.45 -11.36 -13.44
N MET A 43 13.23 -11.05 -13.01
CA MET A 43 12.90 -10.85 -11.59
C MET A 43 13.16 -12.11 -10.79
N VAL A 44 12.69 -13.28 -11.25
CA VAL A 44 12.98 -14.58 -10.62
C VAL A 44 14.48 -14.86 -10.60
N LYS A 45 15.22 -14.62 -11.68
CA LYS A 45 16.69 -14.75 -11.70
C LYS A 45 17.36 -13.84 -10.66
N LYS A 46 16.92 -12.58 -10.56
CA LYS A 46 17.40 -11.65 -9.53
C LYS A 46 17.06 -12.13 -8.12
N PHE A 47 15.86 -12.69 -7.91
CA PHE A 47 15.47 -13.27 -6.62
C PHE A 47 16.25 -14.54 -6.30
N VAL A 48 16.48 -15.44 -7.24
CA VAL A 48 17.31 -16.64 -7.05
C VAL A 48 18.74 -16.23 -6.72
N ASN A 49 19.30 -15.26 -7.44
CA ASN A 49 20.60 -14.70 -7.12
C ASN A 49 20.59 -14.09 -5.71
N LYS A 50 19.62 -13.23 -5.40
CA LYS A 50 19.53 -12.51 -4.11
C LYS A 50 19.20 -13.43 -2.92
N ALA A 51 18.37 -14.44 -3.10
CA ALA A 51 18.08 -15.48 -2.10
C ALA A 51 19.27 -16.40 -1.90
N GLY A 52 19.98 -16.73 -2.98
CA GLY A 52 21.29 -17.39 -2.94
C GLY A 52 22.36 -16.56 -2.23
N TYR A 53 22.28 -15.23 -2.25
CA TYR A 53 23.11 -14.32 -1.44
C TYR A 53 22.63 -14.12 0.00
N LEU A 54 21.32 -14.19 0.28
CA LEU A 54 20.74 -13.92 1.61
C LEU A 54 20.75 -15.13 2.55
N ASN A 55 21.03 -16.33 2.04
CA ASN A 55 21.26 -17.54 2.81
C ASN A 55 22.44 -18.34 2.25
N PRO A 56 23.65 -18.04 2.71
CA PRO A 56 24.67 -19.09 2.80
C PRO A 56 25.38 -19.02 4.16
N ASP A 57 26.29 -19.92 4.45
CA ASP A 57 27.34 -19.71 5.47
C ASP A 57 28.32 -18.56 5.04
N ASP A 58 27.81 -17.38 4.64
CA ASP A 58 28.54 -16.30 3.92
C ASP A 58 28.36 -14.90 4.60
N PRO A 59 29.47 -14.26 5.04
CA PRO A 59 29.48 -12.95 5.70
C PRO A 59 28.94 -11.74 4.90
N ASN A 60 28.82 -11.81 3.57
CA ASN A 60 28.47 -10.64 2.75
C ASN A 60 26.94 -10.40 2.54
N ALA A 61 26.08 -11.31 3.01
CA ALA A 61 24.63 -11.13 3.06
C ALA A 61 24.20 -10.03 4.04
N THR A 62 24.97 -9.95 5.12
CA THR A 62 24.78 -9.06 6.26
C THR A 62 24.98 -7.61 5.84
N GLU A 63 26.00 -7.31 5.04
CA GLU A 63 26.41 -5.92 4.73
C GLU A 63 25.36 -5.13 3.92
N LYS A 64 24.66 -5.73 2.95
CA LYS A 64 23.62 -5.03 2.15
C LYS A 64 22.28 -4.92 2.88
N ALA A 65 21.92 -5.93 3.66
CA ALA A 65 20.78 -5.87 4.59
C ALA A 65 21.07 -4.86 5.70
N GLU A 66 22.32 -4.79 6.17
CA GLU A 66 22.84 -3.77 7.09
C GLU A 66 22.83 -2.39 6.46
N ILE A 67 23.16 -2.19 5.18
CA ILE A 67 23.04 -0.86 4.55
C ILE A 67 21.58 -0.42 4.47
N CYS A 68 20.65 -1.31 4.11
CA CYS A 68 19.22 -0.98 4.12
C CYS A 68 18.71 -0.73 5.54
N PHE A 69 19.13 -1.56 6.50
CA PHE A 69 18.83 -1.40 7.91
C PHE A 69 19.47 -0.13 8.48
N GLN A 70 20.70 0.22 8.14
CA GLN A 70 21.42 1.42 8.56
C GLN A 70 20.79 2.67 7.96
N LYS A 71 20.31 2.64 6.71
CA LYS A 71 19.55 3.75 6.13
C LYS A 71 18.18 3.91 6.76
N PHE A 72 17.46 2.80 7.01
CA PHE A 72 16.18 2.83 7.73
C PHE A 72 16.38 3.24 9.20
N HIS A 73 17.42 2.75 9.86
CA HIS A 73 17.79 3.04 11.23
C HIS A 73 18.27 4.49 11.35
N SER A 74 19.10 4.98 10.42
CA SER A 74 19.51 6.38 10.34
C SER A 74 18.32 7.29 10.09
N LEU A 75 17.36 6.88 9.24
CA LEU A 75 16.08 7.58 9.12
C LEU A 75 15.35 7.58 10.47
N ILE A 76 15.23 6.46 11.17
CA ILE A 76 14.60 6.40 12.50
C ILE A 76 15.35 7.24 13.55
N GLU A 77 16.68 7.24 13.58
CA GLU A 77 17.52 8.05 14.47
C GLU A 77 17.36 9.54 14.17
N GLN A 78 17.37 9.92 12.88
CA GLN A 78 17.07 11.29 12.45
C GLN A 78 15.67 11.72 12.87
N LEU A 79 14.68 10.82 12.85
CA LEU A 79 13.32 11.10 13.31
C LEU A 79 13.19 11.14 14.84
N MET A 80 14.09 10.48 15.56
CA MET A 80 14.19 10.56 17.01
C MET A 80 14.90 11.86 17.46
N ASP A 81 15.87 12.35 16.68
CA ASP A 81 16.69 13.53 16.99
C ASP A 81 16.05 14.84 16.50
N ASP A 82 15.49 14.85 15.29
CA ASP A 82 14.66 15.93 14.74
C ASP A 82 13.34 15.38 14.18
N PRO A 83 12.27 15.36 15.01
CA PRO A 83 10.94 14.92 14.61
C PRO A 83 10.30 15.76 13.50
N THR A 84 10.96 16.82 13.00
CA THR A 84 10.48 17.68 11.90
C THR A 84 10.92 17.24 10.50
N ILE A 85 11.87 16.29 10.41
CA ILE A 85 12.35 15.67 9.15
C ILE A 85 11.23 14.86 8.47
N LEU A 86 10.44 14.14 9.27
CA LEU A 86 9.04 13.99 8.93
C LEU A 86 8.37 15.26 9.37
N LYS A 87 7.68 16.01 8.51
CA LYS A 87 6.73 17.02 9.04
C LYS A 87 5.98 16.35 10.20
N PRO A 88 6.07 16.83 11.45
CA PRO A 88 5.70 16.03 12.61
C PRO A 88 4.30 15.46 12.41
N LEU A 89 4.06 14.21 12.80
CA LEU A 89 2.70 13.65 12.86
C LEU A 89 1.74 14.59 13.60
N SER A 90 2.27 15.41 14.52
CA SER A 90 1.58 16.50 15.23
C SER A 90 1.42 17.80 14.42
N MET A 91 2.31 18.16 13.48
CA MET A 91 2.07 19.29 12.56
C MET A 91 1.02 18.97 11.49
N ARG A 92 0.69 17.69 11.27
CA ARG A 92 -0.53 17.33 10.51
C ARG A 92 -1.81 17.69 11.26
N ASP A 93 -1.73 17.99 12.55
CA ASP A 93 -2.83 18.56 13.33
C ASP A 93 -2.88 20.11 13.22
N SER A 94 -1.84 20.75 12.67
CA SER A 94 -1.72 22.21 12.48
C SER A 94 -2.22 22.70 11.12
N PHE A 95 -2.84 21.84 10.30
CA PHE A 95 -3.40 22.27 9.02
C PHE A 95 -4.64 23.14 9.23
N ASN A 96 -4.66 24.29 8.54
CA ASN A 96 -5.74 25.27 8.64
C ASN A 96 -7.07 24.79 8.00
N SER A 97 -7.08 23.66 7.27
CA SER A 97 -8.31 23.11 6.68
C SER A 97 -8.34 21.57 6.64
N PHE A 98 -9.55 21.03 6.67
CA PHE A 98 -9.83 19.59 6.53
C PHE A 98 -9.29 19.05 5.19
N GLU A 99 -9.45 19.82 4.11
CA GLU A 99 -8.92 19.49 2.78
C GLU A 99 -7.40 19.38 2.77
N GLY A 100 -6.70 20.37 3.35
CA GLY A 100 -5.25 20.37 3.40
C GLY A 100 -4.70 19.17 4.15
N LYS A 101 -5.36 18.77 5.25
CA LYS A 101 -4.99 17.57 6.00
C LYS A 101 -5.10 16.31 5.14
N TRP A 102 -6.26 16.07 4.51
CA TRP A 102 -6.46 14.85 3.71
C TRP A 102 -5.62 14.81 2.45
N LEU A 103 -5.31 15.98 1.85
CA LEU A 103 -4.32 16.08 0.78
C LEU A 103 -2.94 15.60 1.25
N GLU A 104 -2.45 16.08 2.39
CA GLU A 104 -1.12 15.70 2.90
C GLU A 104 -1.07 14.25 3.39
N LEU A 105 -2.16 13.73 3.95
CA LEU A 105 -2.27 12.30 4.29
C LEU A 105 -2.21 11.42 3.03
N THR A 106 -2.93 11.81 1.97
CA THR A 106 -2.95 11.07 0.69
C THR A 106 -1.59 11.15 -0.01
N ASN A 107 -0.99 12.34 -0.04
CA ASN A 107 0.38 12.54 -0.53
C ASN A 107 1.38 11.67 0.24
N GLY A 108 1.21 11.52 1.56
CA GLY A 108 2.06 10.65 2.38
C GLY A 108 1.97 9.18 1.96
N VAL A 109 0.75 8.68 1.69
CA VAL A 109 0.57 7.31 1.16
C VAL A 109 1.22 7.15 -0.20
N LEU A 110 0.97 8.07 -1.13
CA LEU A 110 1.52 8.01 -2.49
C LEU A 110 3.06 8.11 -2.50
N ALA A 111 3.63 9.00 -1.69
CA ALA A 111 5.07 9.14 -1.53
C ALA A 111 5.68 7.86 -0.93
N GLY A 112 5.04 7.32 0.12
CA GLY A 112 5.41 6.07 0.75
C GLY A 112 5.45 4.90 -0.24
N ASN A 113 4.43 4.78 -1.09
CA ASN A 113 4.38 3.77 -2.13
C ASN A 113 5.53 3.92 -3.14
N VAL A 114 5.99 5.14 -3.45
CA VAL A 114 7.19 5.33 -4.30
C VAL A 114 8.49 4.89 -3.62
N PHE A 115 8.60 4.93 -2.29
CA PHE A 115 9.72 4.35 -1.54
C PHE A 115 9.65 2.83 -1.44
N ASP A 116 9.35 2.19 -2.56
CA ASP A 116 9.43 0.75 -2.71
C ASP A 116 10.85 0.38 -3.16
N TRP A 117 11.66 -0.10 -2.22
CA TRP A 117 13.04 -0.51 -2.44
C TRP A 117 13.16 -1.74 -3.35
N GLY A 118 12.04 -2.42 -3.66
CA GLY A 118 11.94 -3.52 -4.60
C GLY A 118 11.68 -3.09 -6.05
N ALA A 119 11.21 -1.86 -6.28
CA ALA A 119 10.92 -1.37 -7.62
C ALA A 119 12.20 -0.98 -8.36
N LYS A 120 12.43 -1.57 -9.55
CA LYS A 120 13.63 -1.33 -10.38
C LYS A 120 13.92 0.17 -10.58
N ALA A 121 12.89 0.95 -10.89
CA ALA A 121 13.04 2.38 -11.13
C ALA A 121 13.55 3.15 -9.90
N VAL A 122 13.14 2.73 -8.70
CA VAL A 122 13.55 3.33 -7.43
C VAL A 122 14.96 2.87 -7.06
N THR A 123 15.30 1.60 -7.31
CA THR A 123 16.67 1.08 -7.18
C THR A 123 17.64 1.84 -8.09
N ASP A 124 17.28 2.05 -9.36
CA ASP A 124 18.11 2.76 -10.34
C ASP A 124 18.34 4.23 -9.92
N ILE A 125 17.36 4.89 -9.28
CA ILE A 125 17.52 6.23 -8.71
C ILE A 125 18.46 6.19 -7.51
N LEU A 126 18.22 5.29 -6.55
CA LEU A 126 19.03 5.13 -5.33
C LEU A 126 20.49 4.78 -5.59
N GLU A 127 20.78 4.03 -6.66
CA GLU A 127 22.15 3.72 -7.07
C GLU A 127 22.88 4.95 -7.63
N ARG A 128 22.14 5.92 -8.17
CA ARG A 128 22.70 7.16 -8.74
C ARG A 128 22.79 8.29 -7.72
N THR A 129 21.94 8.29 -6.69
CA THR A 129 21.88 9.33 -5.66
C THR A 129 22.13 8.74 -4.27
N HIS A 130 23.28 9.06 -3.67
CA HIS A 130 23.62 8.65 -2.30
C HIS A 130 22.71 9.28 -1.21
N HIS A 131 21.86 10.26 -1.57
CA HIS A 131 20.98 11.03 -0.68
C HIS A 131 19.50 11.05 -1.12
N PHE A 132 18.93 9.90 -1.51
CA PHE A 132 17.49 9.86 -1.83
C PHE A 132 16.65 9.68 -0.55
N GLY A 133 15.90 10.71 -0.14
CA GLY A 133 15.00 10.71 1.01
C GLY A 133 13.57 11.12 0.62
N LEU A 134 12.67 11.20 1.61
CA LEU A 134 11.21 11.39 1.41
C LEU A 134 10.88 12.58 0.48
N ALA A 135 11.62 13.69 0.61
CA ALA A 135 11.43 14.90 -0.18
C ALA A 135 11.73 14.68 -1.68
N GLU A 136 12.78 13.93 -2.01
CA GLU A 136 13.18 13.65 -3.38
C GLU A 136 12.17 12.76 -4.12
N ALA A 137 11.56 11.76 -3.46
CA ALA A 137 10.48 11.01 -4.11
C ALA A 137 9.21 11.85 -4.28
N MET A 138 8.91 12.75 -3.34
CA MET A 138 7.81 13.71 -3.52
C MET A 138 8.03 14.64 -4.72
N MET A 139 9.29 14.91 -5.09
CA MET A 139 9.62 15.64 -6.32
C MET A 139 9.51 14.76 -7.58
N THR A 140 9.60 13.44 -7.41
CA THR A 140 9.56 12.45 -8.51
C THR A 140 8.13 12.09 -8.92
N ILE A 141 7.17 12.10 -7.97
CA ILE A 141 5.77 11.84 -8.28
C ILE A 141 5.12 12.97 -9.09
N GLN A 142 4.17 12.60 -9.94
CA GLN A 142 3.34 13.56 -10.67
C GLN A 142 2.68 14.56 -9.70
N LYS A 143 2.83 15.85 -10.00
CA LYS A 143 2.07 16.91 -9.33
C LYS A 143 0.63 16.93 -9.86
N ARG A 144 -0.32 17.35 -9.03
CA ARG A 144 -1.72 17.51 -9.46
C ARG A 144 -1.83 18.46 -10.68
N PRO A 145 -2.74 18.22 -11.64
CA PRO A 145 -3.70 17.12 -11.64
C PRO A 145 -3.01 15.77 -11.90
N TRP A 146 -3.39 14.78 -11.10
CA TRP A 146 -2.92 13.41 -11.26
C TRP A 146 -3.58 12.73 -12.46
N PHE A 147 -3.01 11.60 -12.91
CA PHE A 147 -3.58 10.82 -14.00
C PHE A 147 -5.02 10.40 -13.69
N HIS A 148 -5.28 9.89 -12.48
CA HIS A 148 -6.62 9.84 -11.90
C HIS A 148 -6.60 10.72 -10.62
N ASP A 149 -7.44 11.75 -10.58
CA ASP A 149 -7.43 12.77 -9.52
C ASP A 149 -8.82 13.03 -8.94
N ASP A 150 -9.35 12.03 -8.21
CA ASP A 150 -10.64 12.13 -7.54
C ASP A 150 -10.53 12.53 -6.06
N LEU A 151 -9.36 13.04 -5.64
CA LEU A 151 -9.09 13.41 -4.25
C LEU A 151 -10.10 14.42 -3.72
N ASP A 152 -10.41 15.47 -4.50
CA ASP A 152 -11.33 16.52 -4.06
C ASP A 152 -12.76 15.96 -3.89
N SER A 153 -13.16 15.05 -4.79
CA SER A 153 -14.45 14.33 -4.72
C SER A 153 -14.54 13.46 -3.47
N TRP A 154 -13.47 12.72 -3.17
CA TRP A 154 -13.38 11.89 -1.98
C TRP A 154 -13.39 12.71 -0.69
N ILE A 155 -12.61 13.79 -0.63
CA ILE A 155 -12.59 14.71 0.52
C ILE A 155 -13.97 15.33 0.73
N LYS A 156 -14.67 15.73 -0.34
CA LYS A 156 -16.05 16.22 -0.25
C LYS A 156 -17.00 15.17 0.34
N ARG A 157 -16.81 13.89 0.01
CA ARG A 157 -17.57 12.77 0.60
C ARG A 157 -17.24 12.54 2.07
N LEU A 158 -15.96 12.57 2.45
CA LEU A 158 -15.48 12.47 3.83
C LEU A 158 -16.08 13.57 4.72
N LYS A 159 -16.13 14.80 4.22
CA LYS A 159 -16.69 15.95 4.95
C LYS A 159 -18.15 15.80 5.33
N LYS A 160 -18.94 15.10 4.51
CA LYS A 160 -20.39 14.95 4.75
C LYS A 160 -20.66 14.07 5.96
N GLN A 161 -19.95 12.95 6.06
CA GLN A 161 -20.08 12.00 7.15
C GLN A 161 -18.82 11.13 7.23
N PRO A 162 -18.26 10.91 8.44
CA PRO A 162 -17.27 9.88 8.66
C PRO A 162 -17.77 8.51 8.22
N TYR A 163 -16.85 7.66 7.78
CA TYR A 163 -17.16 6.26 7.50
C TYR A 163 -17.37 5.49 8.81
N ARG A 164 -18.24 4.49 8.79
CA ARG A 164 -18.44 3.59 9.93
C ARG A 164 -17.30 2.58 10.05
N MET A 165 -16.88 2.00 8.93
CA MET A 165 -15.80 1.01 8.89
C MET A 165 -15.05 1.02 7.56
N CYS A 166 -13.74 1.24 7.65
CA CYS A 166 -12.80 1.24 6.54
C CYS A 166 -11.94 -0.02 6.54
N ILE A 167 -11.85 -0.71 5.40
CA ILE A 167 -10.92 -1.81 5.15
C ILE A 167 -9.76 -1.28 4.31
N ILE A 168 -8.51 -1.46 4.75
CA ILE A 168 -7.32 -1.00 4.02
C ILE A 168 -6.45 -2.21 3.70
N PHE A 169 -6.31 -2.51 2.40
CA PHE A 169 -5.32 -3.47 1.89
C PHE A 169 -3.99 -2.75 1.73
N VAL A 170 -3.03 -3.04 2.61
CA VAL A 170 -1.71 -2.39 2.63
C VAL A 170 -0.73 -3.11 1.69
N ASP A 171 0.21 -2.35 1.12
CA ASP A 171 1.25 -2.79 0.19
C ASP A 171 2.55 -3.09 0.96
N ASN A 172 3.45 -2.11 1.12
CA ASN A 172 4.84 -2.36 1.53
C ASN A 172 5.14 -2.06 3.00
N CYS A 173 6.13 -2.76 3.53
CA CYS A 173 6.78 -2.45 4.81
C CYS A 173 7.54 -1.12 4.78
N GLY A 174 7.93 -0.62 5.96
CA GLY A 174 8.83 0.53 6.09
C GLY A 174 8.12 1.87 5.94
N VAL A 175 8.70 2.77 5.13
CA VAL A 175 8.23 4.17 4.95
C VAL A 175 6.78 4.20 4.48
N ASP A 176 6.41 3.32 3.57
CA ASP A 176 5.05 3.20 3.02
C ASP A 176 4.00 3.06 4.12
N PHE A 177 4.10 1.98 4.89
CA PHE A 177 3.18 1.75 6.00
C PHE A 177 3.29 2.80 7.12
N ILE A 178 4.52 3.10 7.59
CA ILE A 178 4.71 3.90 8.81
C ILE A 178 4.41 5.38 8.58
N LEU A 179 4.67 5.92 7.39
CA LEU A 179 4.62 7.36 7.08
C LEU A 179 3.51 7.74 6.09
N GLY A 180 2.97 6.73 5.40
CA GLY A 180 1.79 6.83 4.56
C GLY A 180 0.52 6.34 5.28
N ILE A 181 0.35 5.01 5.34
CA ILE A 181 -0.88 4.37 5.82
C ILE A 181 -1.19 4.71 7.28
N LEU A 182 -0.24 4.53 8.19
CA LEU A 182 -0.47 4.65 9.63
C LEU A 182 -0.96 6.06 10.06
N PRO A 183 -0.42 7.18 9.55
CA PRO A 183 -0.99 8.49 9.78
C PRO A 183 -2.44 8.65 9.28
N MET A 184 -2.76 8.08 8.11
CA MET A 184 -4.11 8.11 7.55
C MET A 184 -5.07 7.31 8.43
N VAL A 185 -4.66 6.13 8.88
CA VAL A 185 -5.39 5.30 9.86
C VAL A 185 -5.67 6.07 11.14
N ARG A 186 -4.66 6.74 11.70
CA ARG A 186 -4.83 7.57 12.90
C ARG A 186 -5.93 8.62 12.68
N GLU A 187 -5.97 9.28 11.54
CA GLU A 187 -6.98 10.31 11.26
C GLU A 187 -8.40 9.71 11.12
N PHE A 188 -8.54 8.54 10.48
CA PHE A 188 -9.82 7.82 10.46
C PHE A 188 -10.31 7.49 11.87
N LEU A 189 -9.43 6.96 12.72
CA LEU A 189 -9.75 6.61 14.10
C LEU A 189 -10.19 7.84 14.92
N ARG A 190 -9.53 8.99 14.72
CA ARG A 190 -9.94 10.27 15.35
C ARG A 190 -11.33 10.74 14.95
N GLN A 191 -11.79 10.34 13.77
CA GLN A 191 -13.14 10.65 13.27
C GLN A 191 -14.18 9.59 13.69
N GLY A 192 -13.77 8.60 14.49
CA GLY A 192 -14.65 7.52 14.98
C GLY A 192 -14.86 6.38 13.99
N THR A 193 -14.11 6.35 12.88
CA THR A 193 -14.18 5.25 11.91
C THR A 193 -13.46 4.03 12.46
N LYS A 194 -14.12 2.86 12.45
CA LYS A 194 -13.46 1.59 12.71
C LYS A 194 -12.53 1.23 11.53
N VAL A 195 -11.27 0.94 11.79
CA VAL A 195 -10.29 0.63 10.74
C VAL A 195 -9.85 -0.83 10.84
N VAL A 196 -9.90 -1.52 9.71
CA VAL A 196 -9.40 -2.88 9.52
C VAL A 196 -8.20 -2.79 8.58
N LEU A 197 -7.02 -3.02 9.13
CA LEU A 197 -5.80 -3.16 8.33
C LEU A 197 -5.65 -4.62 7.91
N THR A 198 -5.43 -4.85 6.62
CA THR A 198 -5.24 -6.22 6.12
C THR A 198 -4.00 -6.36 5.24
N ALA A 199 -3.28 -7.45 5.49
CA ALA A 199 -1.92 -7.72 5.00
C ALA A 199 -1.76 -9.20 4.63
N ASN A 200 -0.70 -9.52 3.90
CA ASN A 200 -0.49 -10.86 3.34
C ASN A 200 -0.35 -11.93 4.42
N SER A 201 -0.88 -13.12 4.15
CA SER A 201 -0.72 -14.28 5.03
C SER A 201 0.70 -14.84 4.97
N THR A 202 1.39 -14.68 3.83
CA THR A 202 2.78 -15.11 3.64
C THR A 202 3.64 -13.99 3.07
N PRO A 203 4.97 -14.02 3.31
CA PRO A 203 5.89 -13.05 2.70
C PRO A 203 5.79 -13.03 1.17
N SER A 204 5.82 -11.84 0.59
CA SER A 204 5.89 -11.61 -0.84
C SER A 204 6.65 -10.31 -1.07
N LEU A 205 7.81 -10.36 -1.73
CA LEU A 205 8.67 -9.19 -1.91
C LEU A 205 8.94 -8.48 -0.57
N ASN A 206 8.64 -7.19 -0.48
CA ASN A 206 8.69 -6.33 0.69
C ASN A 206 7.30 -5.96 1.23
N ASP A 207 6.27 -6.72 0.84
CA ASP A 207 4.91 -6.51 1.32
C ASP A 207 4.80 -6.76 2.82
N VAL A 208 3.90 -6.04 3.47
CA VAL A 208 3.58 -6.29 4.89
C VAL A 208 2.93 -7.66 5.04
N THR A 209 3.47 -8.49 5.93
CA THR A 209 2.78 -9.70 6.39
C THR A 209 1.87 -9.41 7.58
N TYR A 210 0.84 -10.24 7.79
CA TYR A 210 -0.05 -10.09 8.95
C TYR A 210 0.70 -10.09 10.29
N ARG A 211 1.77 -10.89 10.42
CA ARG A 211 2.60 -10.93 11.62
C ARG A 211 3.33 -9.61 11.86
N GLU A 212 3.90 -9.02 10.81
CA GLU A 212 4.57 -7.73 10.88
C GLU A 212 3.58 -6.59 11.14
N LEU A 213 2.43 -6.61 10.47
CA LEU A 213 1.36 -5.64 10.69
C LEU A 213 0.96 -5.56 12.16
N ASN A 214 0.75 -6.71 12.81
CA ASN A 214 0.47 -6.77 14.25
C ASN A 214 1.58 -6.11 15.08
N LEU A 215 2.84 -6.40 14.75
CA LEU A 215 3.99 -5.83 15.46
C LEU A 215 4.09 -4.31 15.25
N TYR A 216 3.87 -3.82 14.03
CA TYR A 216 3.89 -2.40 13.70
C TYR A 216 2.80 -1.65 14.46
N CYS A 217 1.57 -2.15 14.44
CA CYS A 217 0.46 -1.55 15.19
C CYS A 217 0.73 -1.55 16.70
N TYR A 218 1.23 -2.65 17.25
CA TYR A 218 1.59 -2.74 18.67
C TYR A 218 2.68 -1.72 19.05
N LYS A 219 3.77 -1.65 18.27
CA LYS A 219 4.86 -0.69 18.51
C LYS A 219 4.36 0.76 18.39
N ALA A 220 3.60 1.08 17.35
CA ALA A 220 3.05 2.41 17.16
C ALA A 220 2.13 2.85 18.32
N ALA A 221 1.35 1.92 18.88
CA ALA A 221 0.51 2.18 20.04
C ALA A 221 1.29 2.52 21.33
N LEU A 222 2.57 2.15 21.43
CA LEU A 222 3.41 2.60 22.55
C LEU A 222 3.64 4.12 22.53
N TYR A 223 3.56 4.74 21.35
CA TYR A 223 3.88 6.15 21.13
C TYR A 223 2.67 7.01 20.73
N CYS A 224 1.53 6.40 20.38
CA CYS A 224 0.33 7.10 19.95
C CYS A 224 -0.90 6.69 20.77
N PRO A 225 -1.41 7.56 21.67
CA PRO A 225 -2.59 7.28 22.48
C PRO A 225 -3.83 6.89 21.66
N VAL A 226 -4.07 7.56 20.52
CA VAL A 226 -5.18 7.25 19.61
C VAL A 226 -5.11 5.79 19.14
N LEU A 227 -3.94 5.33 18.69
CA LEU A 227 -3.76 3.96 18.23
C LEU A 227 -3.89 2.96 19.39
N LYS A 228 -3.34 3.30 20.55
CA LYS A 228 -3.41 2.47 21.77
C LYS A 228 -4.86 2.23 22.21
N GLU A 229 -5.63 3.29 22.34
CA GLU A 229 -7.04 3.23 22.73
C GLU A 229 -7.86 2.51 21.68
N SER A 230 -7.61 2.80 20.40
CA SER A 230 -8.33 2.16 19.29
C SER A 230 -8.07 0.65 19.21
N LEU A 231 -6.84 0.19 19.46
CA LEU A 231 -6.55 -1.24 19.56
C LEU A 231 -7.27 -1.87 20.76
N ALA A 232 -7.21 -1.23 21.93
CA ALA A 232 -7.85 -1.73 23.15
C ALA A 232 -9.39 -1.84 23.03
N GLN A 233 -10.02 -0.92 22.29
CA GLN A 233 -11.46 -0.88 22.06
C GLN A 233 -11.91 -1.67 20.82
N GLY A 234 -10.99 -2.27 20.06
CA GLY A 234 -11.31 -2.96 18.81
C GLY A 234 -11.82 -2.04 17.69
N GLN A 235 -11.49 -0.74 17.76
CA GLN A 235 -11.67 0.24 16.69
C GLN A 235 -10.57 0.15 15.63
N LEU A 236 -9.35 -0.24 16.01
CA LEU A 236 -8.31 -0.67 15.09
C LEU A 236 -8.15 -2.18 15.21
N ILE A 237 -8.34 -2.91 14.11
CA ILE A 237 -8.09 -4.35 14.06
C ILE A 237 -7.25 -4.72 12.85
N THR A 238 -6.49 -5.80 12.99
CA THR A 238 -5.64 -6.36 11.95
C THR A 238 -6.16 -7.73 11.55
N VAL A 239 -6.18 -8.02 10.25
CA VAL A 239 -6.65 -9.32 9.72
C VAL A 239 -5.79 -9.73 8.55
N GLU A 240 -5.39 -11.00 8.45
CA GLU A 240 -4.71 -11.50 7.25
C GLU A 240 -5.67 -11.60 6.05
N ASN A 241 -5.19 -11.32 4.84
CA ASN A 241 -6.01 -11.33 3.63
C ASN A 241 -6.00 -12.66 2.87
N GLY A 242 -5.12 -13.62 3.20
CA GLY A 242 -4.98 -14.90 2.49
C GLY A 242 -4.06 -14.85 1.26
N GLN A 243 -3.56 -13.67 0.87
CA GLN A 243 -2.69 -13.51 -0.29
C GLN A 243 -1.28 -14.03 -0.02
N ARG A 244 -0.68 -14.58 -1.08
CA ARG A 244 0.69 -15.11 -1.08
C ARG A 244 1.63 -14.40 -2.06
N GLY A 245 1.12 -13.41 -2.78
CA GLY A 245 1.84 -12.64 -3.79
C GLY A 245 1.58 -11.13 -3.64
N PRO A 246 2.19 -10.31 -4.53
CA PRO A 246 2.08 -8.86 -4.46
C PRO A 246 0.81 -8.30 -5.10
N CYS A 247 0.06 -9.15 -5.79
CA CYS A 247 -1.24 -8.83 -6.35
C CYS A 247 -2.35 -9.24 -5.37
N LEU A 248 -3.53 -8.64 -5.54
CA LEU A 248 -4.69 -8.91 -4.70
C LEU A 248 -5.80 -9.55 -5.54
N ASP A 249 -6.09 -10.82 -5.27
CA ASP A 249 -7.27 -11.48 -5.84
C ASP A 249 -8.42 -11.49 -4.82
N LEU A 250 -9.43 -10.66 -5.07
CA LEU A 250 -10.62 -10.53 -4.22
C LEU A 250 -11.59 -11.71 -4.35
N SER A 251 -11.37 -12.65 -5.26
CA SER A 251 -12.06 -13.94 -5.27
C SER A 251 -11.45 -14.93 -4.28
N HIS A 252 -10.27 -14.62 -3.74
CA HIS A 252 -9.48 -15.50 -2.86
C HIS A 252 -9.07 -14.81 -1.55
N LEU A 253 -10.03 -14.48 -0.68
CA LEU A 253 -9.75 -13.90 0.64
C LEU A 253 -9.86 -14.91 1.79
N SER A 254 -9.31 -14.53 2.94
CA SER A 254 -9.47 -15.28 4.20
C SER A 254 -10.93 -15.18 4.71
N PRO A 255 -11.49 -16.26 5.27
CA PRO A 255 -12.87 -16.26 5.77
C PRO A 255 -13.11 -15.19 6.84
N LYS A 256 -12.14 -15.02 7.75
CA LYS A 256 -12.21 -14.00 8.81
C LYS A 256 -12.27 -12.59 8.25
N LEU A 257 -11.52 -12.31 7.18
CA LEU A 257 -11.57 -11.01 6.51
C LEU A 257 -12.95 -10.80 5.88
N CYS A 258 -13.47 -11.77 5.12
CA CYS A 258 -14.81 -11.65 4.52
C CYS A 258 -15.90 -11.41 5.56
N ASP A 259 -15.86 -12.06 6.72
CA ASP A 259 -16.84 -11.83 7.77
C ASP A 259 -16.79 -10.40 8.34
N VAL A 260 -15.58 -9.85 8.53
CA VAL A 260 -15.41 -8.47 8.98
C VAL A 260 -15.85 -7.47 7.90
N MET A 261 -15.53 -7.74 6.64
CA MET A 261 -15.83 -6.85 5.51
C MET A 261 -17.32 -6.61 5.30
N LYS A 262 -18.22 -7.53 5.69
CA LYS A 262 -19.69 -7.36 5.57
C LYS A 262 -20.21 -6.07 6.23
N CYS A 263 -19.48 -5.56 7.21
CA CYS A 263 -19.82 -4.35 7.94
C CYS A 263 -19.10 -3.11 7.42
N ALA A 264 -18.28 -3.18 6.37
CA ALA A 264 -17.56 -2.04 5.85
C ALA A 264 -18.46 -1.12 5.01
N ASP A 265 -18.10 0.16 4.96
CA ASP A 265 -18.66 1.16 4.06
C ASP A 265 -17.59 1.93 3.27
N LEU A 266 -16.32 1.57 3.46
CA LEU A 266 -15.18 2.01 2.65
C LEU A 266 -14.17 0.86 2.47
N VAL A 267 -13.66 0.71 1.26
CA VAL A 267 -12.46 -0.10 0.97
C VAL A 267 -11.37 0.78 0.33
N ILE A 268 -10.16 0.71 0.89
CA ILE A 268 -8.96 1.35 0.33
C ILE A 268 -8.02 0.25 -0.15
N ILE A 269 -7.59 0.34 -1.40
CA ILE A 269 -6.59 -0.57 -1.98
C ILE A 269 -5.36 0.26 -2.32
N GLU A 270 -4.25 -0.04 -1.64
CA GLU A 270 -3.00 0.67 -1.80
C GLU A 270 -2.00 -0.15 -2.61
N GLY A 271 -1.27 0.52 -3.50
CA GLY A 271 -0.13 -0.03 -4.22
C GLY A 271 -0.41 -0.51 -5.63
N MET A 272 0.61 -0.41 -6.49
CA MET A 272 0.51 -0.75 -7.91
C MET A 272 0.15 -2.22 -8.15
N GLY A 273 0.67 -3.15 -7.35
CA GLY A 273 0.34 -4.58 -7.46
C GLY A 273 -1.14 -4.87 -7.20
N ARG A 274 -1.65 -4.32 -6.10
CA ARG A 274 -3.00 -4.59 -5.58
C ARG A 274 -4.10 -3.78 -6.26
N ALA A 275 -3.80 -2.55 -6.69
CA ALA A 275 -4.79 -1.59 -7.18
C ALA A 275 -4.71 -1.29 -8.68
N VAL A 276 -3.58 -1.59 -9.35
CA VAL A 276 -3.37 -1.29 -10.77
C VAL A 276 -3.12 -2.57 -11.58
N HIS A 277 -2.15 -3.40 -11.22
CA HIS A 277 -1.95 -4.70 -11.86
C HIS A 277 -3.17 -5.59 -11.67
N THR A 278 -3.74 -5.51 -10.47
CA THR A 278 -5.04 -6.09 -10.15
C THR A 278 -6.01 -5.02 -9.67
N ASN A 279 -7.31 -5.25 -9.84
CA ASN A 279 -8.41 -4.44 -9.30
C ASN A 279 -8.60 -3.02 -9.82
N LEU A 280 -7.88 -2.56 -10.85
CA LEU A 280 -8.05 -1.20 -11.38
C LEU A 280 -9.51 -0.92 -11.76
N TYR A 281 -10.16 -1.91 -12.37
CA TYR A 281 -11.55 -1.83 -12.82
C TYR A 281 -12.54 -2.54 -11.88
N ALA A 282 -12.08 -3.06 -10.74
CA ALA A 282 -12.95 -3.72 -9.79
C ALA A 282 -13.98 -2.72 -9.23
N LYS A 283 -15.25 -3.13 -9.22
CA LYS A 283 -16.37 -2.32 -8.72
C LYS A 283 -16.88 -2.86 -7.40
N PHE A 284 -17.19 -1.96 -6.48
CA PHE A 284 -17.62 -2.29 -5.12
C PHE A 284 -19.04 -1.78 -4.86
N ALA A 285 -19.74 -2.46 -3.94
CA ALA A 285 -21.04 -2.04 -3.42
C ALA A 285 -20.92 -0.94 -2.34
N VAL A 286 -19.70 -0.60 -1.95
CA VAL A 286 -19.36 0.46 -0.99
C VAL A 286 -18.44 1.49 -1.64
N ASP A 287 -18.18 2.60 -0.96
CA ASP A 287 -17.19 3.58 -1.43
C ASP A 287 -15.82 2.89 -1.54
N CYS A 288 -15.09 3.16 -2.62
CA CYS A 288 -13.78 2.58 -2.90
C CYS A 288 -12.76 3.68 -3.23
N LEU A 289 -11.56 3.58 -2.65
CA LEU A 289 -10.43 4.41 -3.00
C LEU A 289 -9.24 3.53 -3.41
N LYS A 290 -8.67 3.80 -4.58
CA LYS A 290 -7.45 3.16 -5.07
C LYS A 290 -6.33 4.19 -5.08
N LEU A 291 -5.23 3.91 -4.38
CA LEU A 291 -4.07 4.79 -4.26
C LEU A 291 -2.82 4.07 -4.77
N ALA A 292 -2.23 4.57 -5.87
CA ALA A 292 -1.03 3.96 -6.43
C ALA A 292 -0.19 4.95 -7.23
N VAL A 293 1.09 4.63 -7.40
CA VAL A 293 1.99 5.30 -8.34
C VAL A 293 2.45 4.30 -9.41
N LEU A 294 2.44 4.72 -10.67
CA LEU A 294 2.80 3.87 -11.81
C LEU A 294 4.32 3.78 -11.98
N LYS A 295 4.94 2.82 -11.28
CA LYS A 295 6.40 2.65 -11.26
C LYS A 295 6.95 1.96 -12.52
N ASN A 296 6.11 1.25 -13.28
CA ASN A 296 6.49 0.55 -14.50
C ASN A 296 6.11 1.36 -15.75
N GLU A 297 7.11 1.79 -16.51
CA GLU A 297 6.94 2.63 -17.71
C GLU A 297 6.01 2.00 -18.75
N TRP A 298 6.17 0.70 -19.04
CA TRP A 298 5.32 0.01 -20.00
C TRP A 298 3.86 -0.03 -19.54
N LEU A 299 3.62 -0.33 -18.25
CA LEU A 299 2.27 -0.32 -17.70
C LEU A 299 1.65 1.08 -17.80
N ALA A 300 2.39 2.10 -17.40
CA ALA A 300 1.93 3.48 -17.48
C ALA A 300 1.53 3.84 -18.92
N ASN A 301 2.43 3.60 -19.88
CA ASN A 301 2.16 3.87 -21.29
C ASN A 301 0.97 3.07 -21.82
N SER A 302 0.78 1.82 -21.37
CA SER A 302 -0.36 1.00 -21.77
C SER A 302 -1.71 1.53 -21.27
N LEU A 303 -1.69 2.29 -20.18
CA LEU A 303 -2.85 2.98 -19.62
C LEU A 303 -3.02 4.41 -20.21
N GLY A 304 -2.08 4.88 -21.03
CA GLY A 304 -2.07 6.26 -21.54
C GLY A 304 -1.49 7.28 -20.56
N ALA A 305 -0.68 6.82 -19.60
CA ALA A 305 -0.01 7.62 -18.57
C ALA A 305 1.51 7.59 -18.75
N GLU A 306 2.23 8.37 -17.94
CA GLU A 306 3.69 8.38 -17.89
C GLU A 306 4.20 7.63 -16.64
N GLN A 307 5.47 7.22 -16.65
CA GLN A 307 6.08 6.65 -15.45
C GLN A 307 6.01 7.67 -14.29
N PHE A 308 5.69 7.19 -13.09
CA PHE A 308 5.42 7.99 -11.88
C PHE A 308 4.13 8.83 -11.93
N SER A 309 3.26 8.61 -12.92
CA SER A 309 1.88 9.07 -12.86
C SER A 309 1.16 8.49 -11.64
N VAL A 310 0.27 9.30 -11.07
CA VAL A 310 -0.43 9.00 -9.81
C VAL A 310 -1.87 8.60 -10.09
N ILE A 311 -2.34 7.58 -9.40
CA ILE A 311 -3.74 7.17 -9.34
C ILE A 311 -4.26 7.45 -7.93
N CYS A 312 -5.19 8.39 -7.84
CA CYS A 312 -6.12 8.56 -6.73
C CYS A 312 -7.54 8.44 -7.31
N ASP A 313 -7.99 7.19 -7.46
CA ASP A 313 -9.26 6.83 -8.09
C ASP A 313 -10.30 6.57 -7.00
N PHE A 314 -11.32 7.43 -6.93
CA PHE A 314 -12.39 7.33 -5.94
C PHE A 314 -13.72 7.04 -6.63
N GLU A 315 -14.33 5.93 -6.23
CA GLU A 315 -15.64 5.52 -6.70
C GLU A 315 -16.62 5.50 -5.53
N SER A 316 -17.72 6.24 -5.65
CA SER A 316 -18.80 6.17 -4.67
C SER A 316 -19.61 4.89 -4.83
N ALA A 317 -20.15 4.37 -3.73
CA ALA A 317 -21.15 3.31 -3.73
C ALA A 317 -22.30 3.67 -4.69
N THR A 318 -22.70 2.71 -5.51
CA THR A 318 -23.76 2.86 -6.51
C THR A 318 -24.81 1.79 -6.34
#